data_AF-A0AAV0U9M3-F1
#
_entry.id   AF-A0AAV0U9M3-F1
#
_cell.length_a   1.000
_cell.length_b   1.000
_cell.length_c   1.000
_cell.angle_alpha   90.00
_cell.angle_beta   90.00
_cell.angle_gamma   90.00
#
_symmetry.space_group_name_H-M   'P 1'
#
loop_
_entity.id
_entity.type
_entity.pdbx_description
1 polymer ?
#
loop_
_entity_poly.entity_id
_entity_poly.type
_entity_poly.pdbx_seq_one_letter_code
_entity_poly.pdbx_strand_id
1 'polypeptide(L)'
;METDSNCALYFVSCHTGNVLQCNDNNVAKCENQNRQDWEAWRIVETRFVATTNQTQRASNQRHVLAGKDRQHFVLELARCGKTPQEIEQIVTSNFDNPDSTATGSALAVPVDKE
;
A
#
# COMPACT_ATOMS: atom_id res chain seq x y z
N MET A 1 15.25 -14.31 -11.73
CA MET A 1 14.99 -12.90 -11.36
C MET A 1 16.35 -12.24 -11.28
N GLU A 2 16.52 -11.13 -11.98
CA GLU A 2 17.76 -10.34 -12.04
C GLU A 2 17.51 -8.94 -11.46
N THR A 3 18.57 -8.24 -11.05
CA THR A 3 18.51 -6.86 -10.56
C THR A 3 19.74 -6.07 -10.99
N ASP A 4 19.62 -4.75 -11.09
CA ASP A 4 20.69 -3.82 -11.45
C ASP A 4 21.12 -2.91 -10.28
N SER A 5 22.09 -2.02 -10.53
CA SER A 5 22.57 -1.04 -9.53
C SER A 5 21.52 -0.01 -9.11
N ASN A 6 20.41 0.11 -9.85
CA ASN A 6 19.30 1.01 -9.54
C ASN A 6 18.17 0.31 -8.78
N CYS A 7 18.37 -0.94 -8.35
CA CYS A 7 17.36 -1.78 -7.71
C CYS A 7 16.13 -2.07 -8.59
N ALA A 8 16.27 -2.00 -9.92
CA ALA A 8 15.24 -2.49 -10.82
C ALA A 8 15.14 -4.02 -10.73
N LEU A 9 13.94 -4.56 -10.87
CA LEU A 9 13.67 -5.99 -10.89
C LEU A 9 13.33 -6.44 -12.31
N TYR A 10 14.02 -7.48 -12.78
CA TYR A 10 13.76 -8.09 -14.09
C TYR A 10 13.31 -9.54 -13.92
N PHE A 11 12.11 -9.83 -14.44
CA PHE A 11 11.54 -11.18 -14.43
C PHE A 11 11.84 -11.87 -15.76
N VAL A 12 12.89 -12.70 -15.76
CA VAL A 12 13.32 -13.45 -16.93
C VAL A 12 12.62 -14.81 -16.98
N SER A 13 11.98 -15.09 -18.12
CA SER A 13 11.39 -16.40 -18.43
C SER A 13 12.48 -17.47 -18.49
N CYS A 14 12.34 -18.53 -17.70
CA CYS A 14 13.24 -19.68 -17.77
C CYS A 14 13.08 -20.50 -19.06
N HIS A 15 11.95 -20.36 -19.76
CA HIS A 15 11.66 -21.09 -20.98
C HIS A 15 12.25 -20.41 -22.23
N THR A 16 12.15 -19.08 -22.30
CA THR A 16 12.50 -18.31 -23.51
C THR A 16 13.69 -17.38 -23.31
N GLY A 17 14.08 -17.07 -22.07
CA GLY A 17 15.06 -16.02 -21.76
C GLY A 17 14.54 -14.59 -21.94
N ASN A 18 13.28 -14.41 -22.35
CA ASN A 18 12.67 -13.09 -22.50
C ASN A 18 12.26 -12.50 -21.14
N VAL A 19 12.32 -11.18 -21.03
CA VAL A 19 12.00 -10.41 -19.83
C VAL A 19 10.55 -9.93 -19.87
N LEU A 20 9.87 -10.01 -18.73
CA LEU A 20 8.51 -9.51 -18.53
C LEU A 20 8.47 -7.98 -18.69
N GLN A 21 7.65 -7.50 -19.62
CA GLN A 21 7.36 -6.08 -19.83
C GLN A 21 5.86 -5.83 -20.00
N CYS A 22 5.43 -4.58 -19.79
CA CYS A 22 4.09 -4.10 -20.18
C CYS A 22 4.17 -3.38 -21.52
N ASN A 23 3.32 -3.70 -22.51
CA ASN A 23 3.29 -2.97 -23.79
C ASN A 23 2.34 -1.75 -23.76
N ASP A 24 2.25 -1.02 -24.88
CA ASP A 24 1.37 0.16 -25.05
C ASP A 24 -0.12 -0.13 -24.78
N ASN A 25 -0.51 -1.40 -24.85
CA ASN A 25 -1.87 -1.85 -24.57
C ASN A 25 -2.07 -2.25 -23.09
N ASN A 26 -1.11 -1.95 -22.22
CA ASN A 26 -1.08 -2.34 -20.81
C ASN A 26 -1.12 -3.87 -20.58
N VAL A 27 -0.61 -4.65 -21.54
CA VAL A 27 -0.53 -6.10 -21.44
C VAL A 27 0.87 -6.51 -21.00
N ALA A 28 0.94 -7.25 -19.89
CA ALA A 28 2.18 -7.85 -19.40
C ALA A 28 2.51 -9.12 -20.22
N LYS A 29 3.71 -9.16 -20.84
CA LYS A 29 4.21 -10.33 -21.57
C LYS A 29 5.74 -10.38 -21.61
N CYS A 30 6.30 -11.58 -21.80
CA CYS A 30 7.74 -11.77 -21.99
C CYS A 30 8.09 -11.72 -23.47
N GLU A 31 8.59 -10.57 -23.96
CA GLU A 31 8.70 -10.34 -25.42
C GLU A 31 10.14 -10.31 -25.95
N ASN A 32 11.06 -9.71 -25.20
CA ASN A 32 12.41 -9.40 -25.67
C ASN A 32 13.42 -9.64 -24.53
N GLN A 33 14.72 -9.40 -24.78
CA GLN A 33 15.80 -9.60 -23.79
C GLN A 33 16.36 -8.28 -23.23
N ASN A 34 15.64 -7.17 -23.38
CA ASN A 34 16.10 -5.87 -22.94
C ASN A 34 16.01 -5.74 -21.42
N ARG A 35 16.80 -4.82 -20.87
CA ARG A 35 16.79 -4.42 -19.46
C ARG A 35 16.62 -2.90 -19.38
N GLN A 36 15.52 -2.42 -19.95
CA GLN A 36 15.21 -0.99 -20.05
C GLN A 36 13.95 -0.69 -19.22
N ASP A 37 13.42 0.52 -19.33
CA ASP A 37 12.31 1.01 -18.51
C ASP A 37 11.04 0.14 -18.57
N TRP A 38 10.79 -0.51 -19.71
CA TRP A 38 9.59 -1.32 -19.94
C TRP A 38 9.67 -2.67 -19.24
N GLU A 39 10.89 -3.18 -19.05
CA GLU A 39 11.20 -4.42 -18.35
C GLU A 39 11.57 -4.20 -16.86
N ALA A 40 11.81 -2.94 -16.45
CA ALA A 40 12.28 -2.57 -15.13
C ALA A 40 11.13 -2.40 -14.12
N TRP A 41 10.86 -3.44 -13.33
CA TRP A 41 9.83 -3.40 -12.30
C TRP A 41 10.37 -2.87 -10.97
N ARG A 42 9.51 -2.18 -10.21
CA ARG A 42 9.78 -1.83 -8.82
C ARG A 42 8.59 -2.16 -7.94
N ILE A 43 8.89 -2.57 -6.71
CA ILE A 43 7.88 -2.69 -5.67
C ILE A 43 7.51 -1.26 -5.25
N VAL A 44 6.28 -0.86 -5.52
CA VAL A 44 5.74 0.40 -5.03
C VAL A 44 4.96 0.09 -3.76
N GLU A 45 5.17 0.86 -2.70
CA GLU A 45 4.33 0.77 -1.51
C GLU A 45 2.86 0.83 -1.91
N THR A 46 2.06 -0.10 -1.40
CA THR A 46 0.61 -0.07 -1.57
C THR A 46 0.09 1.24 -1.03
N ARG A 47 -0.30 2.13 -1.94
CA ARG A 47 -1.13 3.29 -1.62
C ARG A 47 -2.50 2.76 -1.22
N PHE A 48 -2.66 2.38 0.05
CA PHE A 48 -3.98 2.44 0.65
C PHE A 48 -4.52 3.83 0.32
N VAL A 49 -5.65 3.90 -0.37
CA VAL A 49 -6.35 5.16 -0.64
C VAL A 49 -6.97 5.63 0.69
N ALA A 50 -6.13 5.93 1.66
CA ALA A 50 -6.40 6.88 2.70
C ALA A 50 -5.76 8.18 2.21
N THR A 51 -6.60 9.05 1.67
CA THR A 51 -6.28 10.40 1.22
C THR A 51 -5.24 11.07 2.13
N THR A 52 -3.97 11.03 1.74
CA THR A 52 -2.88 11.73 2.43
C THR A 52 -2.05 12.50 1.42
N ASN A 53 -2.74 13.26 0.57
CA ASN A 53 -2.14 14.43 -0.04
C ASN A 53 -2.09 15.52 1.05
N GLN A 54 -0.96 15.66 1.76
CA GLN A 54 -0.38 16.91 2.29
C GLN A 54 0.46 16.68 3.56
N THR A 55 1.69 16.20 3.41
CA THR A 55 2.67 16.16 4.52
C THR A 55 3.46 17.47 4.66
N GLN A 56 3.01 18.60 4.10
CA GLN A 56 3.79 19.86 4.21
C GLN A 56 3.05 21.11 4.72
N ARG A 57 1.79 21.02 5.17
CA ARG A 57 1.10 22.18 5.79
C ARG A 57 0.38 21.93 7.12
N ALA A 58 0.43 20.70 7.66
CA ALA A 58 -0.53 20.25 8.67
C ALA A 58 -0.10 20.43 10.15
N SER A 59 0.90 21.23 10.53
CA SER A 59 1.14 21.44 11.98
C SER A 59 0.05 22.30 12.63
N ASN A 60 -0.49 23.30 11.90
CA ASN A 60 -1.50 24.23 12.45
C ASN A 60 -2.97 23.82 12.19
N GLN A 61 -3.24 22.82 11.35
CA GLN A 61 -4.61 22.38 11.02
C GLN A 61 -5.09 21.13 11.79
N ARG A 62 -4.18 20.42 12.49
CA ARG A 62 -4.50 19.16 13.20
C ARG A 62 -5.62 19.29 14.23
N HIS A 63 -5.77 20.44 14.88
CA HIS A 63 -6.78 20.60 15.94
C HIS A 63 -8.19 20.92 15.43
N VAL A 64 -8.34 21.58 14.27
CA VAL A 64 -9.65 22.05 13.80
C VAL A 64 -10.37 21.00 12.95
N LEU A 65 -9.63 20.16 12.22
CA LEU A 65 -10.21 19.11 11.36
C LEU A 65 -10.52 17.82 12.12
N ALA A 66 -9.79 17.53 13.21
CA ALA A 66 -10.02 16.35 14.04
C ALA A 66 -11.45 16.24 14.57
N GLY A 67 -12.12 17.35 14.90
CA GLY A 67 -13.49 17.32 15.41
C GLY A 67 -14.52 16.83 14.38
N LYS A 68 -14.50 17.40 13.16
CA LYS A 68 -15.49 17.08 12.12
C LYS A 68 -15.22 15.69 11.52
N ASP A 69 -13.96 15.35 11.30
CA ASP A 69 -13.58 14.06 10.73
C ASP A 69 -13.79 12.91 11.72
N ARG A 70 -13.54 13.13 13.02
CA ARG A 70 -13.84 12.16 14.09
C ARG A 70 -15.34 11.86 14.18
N GLN A 71 -16.19 12.88 14.12
CA GLN A 71 -17.65 12.68 14.16
C GLN A 71 -18.15 11.86 12.96
N HIS A 72 -17.67 12.17 11.77
CA HIS A 72 -18.00 11.41 10.56
C HIS A 72 -17.52 9.95 10.67
N PHE A 73 -16.30 9.74 11.15
CA PHE A 73 -15.73 8.42 11.34
C PHE A 73 -16.52 7.56 12.34
N VAL A 74 -16.94 8.14 13.47
CA VAL A 74 -17.81 7.47 14.46
C VAL A 74 -19.14 7.04 13.84
N LEU A 75 -19.76 7.90 13.01
CA LEU A 75 -21.02 7.59 12.33
C LEU A 75 -20.87 6.43 11.32
N GLU A 76 -19.78 6.39 10.56
CA GLU A 76 -19.51 5.27 9.65
C GLU A 76 -19.28 3.96 10.42
N LEU A 77 -18.51 3.98 11.51
CA LEU A 77 -18.29 2.77 12.32
C LEU A 77 -19.60 2.24 12.92
N ALA A 78 -20.47 3.13 13.39
CA ALA A 78 -21.81 2.77 13.85
C ALA A 78 -22.66 2.18 12.72
N ARG A 79 -22.59 2.75 11.51
CA ARG A 79 -23.28 2.20 10.32
C ARG A 79 -22.76 0.81 9.95
N CYS A 80 -21.48 0.54 10.17
CA CYS A 80 -20.87 -0.78 9.96
C CYS A 80 -21.21 -1.81 11.06
N GLY A 81 -22.04 -1.44 12.05
CA GLY A 81 -22.51 -2.36 13.10
C GLY A 81 -21.50 -2.58 14.24
N LYS A 82 -20.52 -1.68 14.41
CA LYS A 82 -19.57 -1.75 15.54
C LYS A 82 -20.24 -1.44 16.87
N THR A 83 -19.86 -2.19 17.90
CA THR A 83 -20.31 -1.91 19.27
C THR A 83 -19.68 -0.61 19.79
N PRO A 84 -20.32 0.13 20.72
CA PRO A 84 -19.78 1.38 21.25
C PRO A 84 -18.34 1.26 21.76
N GLN A 85 -18.01 0.13 22.40
CA GLN A 85 -16.68 -0.15 22.94
C GLN A 85 -15.62 -0.34 21.84
N GLU A 86 -15.97 -1.03 20.75
CA GLU A 86 -15.07 -1.16 19.59
C GLU A 86 -14.85 0.19 18.90
N ILE A 87 -15.91 1.00 18.76
CA ILE A 87 -15.82 2.33 18.17
C ILE A 87 -14.85 3.20 18.98
N GLU A 88 -14.97 3.20 20.30
CA GLU A 88 -14.09 3.95 21.19
C GLU A 88 -12.63 3.54 21.04
N GLN A 89 -12.32 2.23 21.07
CA GLN A 89 -10.96 1.74 20.87
C GLN A 89 -10.37 2.16 19.51
N ILE A 90 -11.15 2.03 18.43
CA ILE A 90 -10.69 2.37 17.08
C ILE A 90 -10.45 3.89 16.96
N VAL A 91 -11.37 4.72 17.47
CA VAL A 91 -11.27 6.18 17.41
C VAL A 91 -10.07 6.67 18.23
N THR A 92 -9.91 6.18 19.45
CA THR A 92 -8.78 6.55 20.31
C THR A 92 -7.45 6.13 19.70
N SER A 93 -7.35 4.93 19.11
CA SER A 93 -6.14 4.49 18.41
C SER A 93 -5.76 5.38 17.22
N ASN A 94 -6.74 5.95 16.51
CA ASN A 94 -6.49 6.70 15.27
C ASN A 94 -6.27 8.20 15.51
N PHE A 95 -6.93 8.78 16.52
CA PHE A 95 -6.89 10.23 16.75
C PHE A 95 -6.08 10.64 17.99
N ASP A 96 -5.96 9.77 19.00
CA ASP A 96 -5.43 10.13 20.32
C ASP A 96 -4.11 9.41 20.67
N ASN A 97 -3.63 8.46 19.86
CA ASN A 97 -2.43 7.67 20.17
C ASN A 97 -1.16 8.27 19.50
N PRO A 98 -0.22 8.87 20.25
CA PRO A 98 1.00 9.46 19.69
C PRO A 98 2.10 8.44 19.32
N ASP A 99 1.98 7.16 19.69
CA ASP A 99 3.05 6.16 19.52
C ASP A 99 2.51 4.78 19.08
N SER A 100 2.31 4.59 17.77
CA SER A 100 2.21 3.24 17.20
C SER A 100 2.88 3.21 15.83
N THR A 101 4.20 3.15 15.89
CA THR A 101 5.05 2.62 14.82
C THR A 101 4.50 1.27 14.38
N ALA A 102 4.32 1.14 13.06
CA ALA A 102 3.83 -0.05 12.39
C ALA A 102 4.54 -1.32 12.90
N THR A 103 3.78 -2.21 13.53
CA THR A 103 4.15 -3.63 13.59
C THR A 103 3.12 -4.37 12.76
N GLY A 104 3.39 -4.50 11.46
CA GLY A 104 2.58 -5.28 10.54
C GLY A 104 2.59 -6.74 10.95
N SER A 105 1.45 -7.25 11.43
CA SER A 105 1.23 -8.69 11.56
C SER A 105 0.90 -9.25 10.18
N ALA A 106 1.95 -9.59 9.43
CA ALA A 106 1.85 -10.34 8.18
C ALA A 106 1.48 -11.80 8.51
N LEU A 107 0.20 -12.17 8.34
CA LEU A 107 -0.20 -13.56 8.25
C LEU A 107 0.26 -14.10 6.89
N ALA A 108 1.49 -14.61 6.84
CA ALA A 108 2.00 -15.38 5.72
C ALA A 108 1.30 -16.75 5.71
N VAL A 109 0.52 -17.03 4.65
CA VAL A 109 -0.02 -18.36 4.37
C VAL A 109 1.09 -19.16 3.65
N PRO A 110 1.62 -20.25 4.23
CA PRO A 110 2.51 -21.14 3.50
C PRO A 110 1.69 -21.90 2.45
N VAL A 111 2.10 -21.81 1.19
CA VAL A 111 1.60 -22.66 0.11
C VAL A 111 2.50 -23.89 0.06
N ASP A 112 1.94 -25.04 0.45
CA ASP A 112 2.59 -26.34 0.25
C ASP A 112 2.76 -26.59 -1.25
N LYS A 113 3.97 -27.03 -1.64
CA LYS A 113 4.25 -27.52 -2.99
C LYS A 113 4.12 -29.03 -2.97
N GLU A 114 3.17 -29.54 -3.74
CA GLU A 114 3.14 -30.93 -4.21
C GLU A 114 4.01 -31.08 -5.47
#